data_AF-A0AAJ6CIY7-F1
#
_entry.id   AF-A0AAJ6CIY7-F1
#
_cell.length_a   1.000
_cell.length_b   1.000
_cell.length_c   1.000
_cell.angle_alpha   90.00
_cell.angle_beta   90.00
_cell.angle_gamma   90.00
#
_symmetry.space_group_name_H-M   'P 1'
#
loop_
_entity.id
_entity.type
_entity.pdbx_description
1 polymer ?
#
loop_
_entity_poly.entity_id
_entity_poly.type
_entity_poly.pdbx_seq_one_letter_code
_entity_poly.pdbx_strand_id
1 'polypeptide(L)'
;MAGFRALSTSAVARKDIVQETYLRELKAYKAPEKAPDAHKGHVREFSSPAQPQAPSSPSSSDIASQLEAYTSSEPDVVEASVPQDVASEQQDVNEYLKELQADIKVEAHH
;
A
#
# COMPACT_ATOMS: atom_id res chain seq x y z
N MET A 1 17.65 -77.89 -44.39
CA MET A 1 16.99 -77.01 -43.40
C MET A 1 16.75 -75.67 -44.08
N ALA A 2 15.57 -75.49 -44.71
CA ALA A 2 15.27 -74.29 -45.49
C ALA A 2 14.71 -73.21 -44.56
N GLY A 3 15.38 -72.05 -44.49
CA GLY A 3 15.01 -70.94 -43.62
C GLY A 3 13.75 -70.20 -44.09
N PHE A 4 12.81 -70.01 -43.17
CA PHE A 4 11.58 -69.28 -43.41
C PHE A 4 11.88 -67.77 -43.45
N ARG A 5 11.62 -67.10 -44.58
CA ARG A 5 11.64 -65.63 -44.66
C ARG A 5 10.27 -65.11 -44.19
N ALA A 6 10.20 -64.64 -42.95
CA ALA A 6 9.00 -63.98 -42.43
C ALA A 6 8.86 -62.60 -43.08
N LEU A 7 7.79 -62.38 -43.85
CA LEU A 7 7.38 -61.06 -44.30
C LEU A 7 6.60 -60.40 -43.16
N SER A 8 7.23 -59.47 -42.45
CA SER A 8 6.54 -58.63 -41.46
C SER A 8 5.65 -57.63 -42.19
N THR A 9 4.34 -57.86 -42.18
CA THR A 9 3.37 -56.83 -42.55
C THR A 9 3.25 -55.90 -41.35
N SER A 10 4.02 -54.80 -41.33
CA SER A 10 3.66 -53.72 -40.40
C SER A 10 2.24 -53.32 -40.78
N ALA A 11 1.32 -53.39 -39.82
CA ALA A 11 0.01 -52.81 -40.04
C ALA A 11 0.27 -51.33 -40.35
N VAL A 12 -0.01 -50.91 -41.59
CA VAL A 12 -0.11 -49.49 -41.91
C VAL A 12 -0.98 -48.91 -40.82
N ALA A 13 -0.45 -47.99 -40.02
CA ALA A 13 -1.22 -47.29 -39.01
C ALA A 13 -2.32 -46.54 -39.78
N ARG A 14 -3.45 -47.22 -40.01
CA ARG A 14 -4.60 -46.70 -40.73
C ARG A 14 -5.17 -45.64 -39.82
N LYS A 15 -4.74 -44.41 -40.09
CA LYS A 15 -5.29 -43.20 -39.47
C LYS A 15 -6.81 -43.29 -39.55
N ASP A 16 -7.47 -43.17 -38.40
CA ASP A 16 -8.92 -43.18 -38.33
C ASP A 16 -9.44 -41.91 -39.02
N ILE A 17 -10.05 -42.10 -40.19
CA ILE A 17 -10.53 -41.02 -41.06
C ILE A 17 -11.60 -40.19 -40.33
N VAL A 18 -12.39 -40.80 -39.46
CA VAL A 18 -13.43 -40.09 -38.68
C VAL A 18 -12.76 -39.16 -37.68
N GLN A 19 -11.80 -39.67 -36.93
CA GLN A 19 -11.05 -38.88 -35.96
C GLN A 19 -10.27 -37.74 -36.64
N GLU A 20 -9.60 -38.02 -37.76
CA GLU A 20 -8.83 -37.00 -38.46
C GLU A 20 -9.71 -35.91 -39.08
N THR A 21 -10.88 -36.27 -39.60
CA THR A 21 -11.83 -35.29 -40.15
C THR A 21 -12.40 -34.41 -39.05
N TYR A 22 -12.80 -35.00 -37.93
CA TYR A 22 -13.25 -34.26 -36.75
C TYR A 22 -12.20 -33.26 -36.24
N LEU A 23 -10.95 -33.72 -36.07
CA LEU A 23 -9.86 -32.84 -35.62
C LEU A 23 -9.53 -31.75 -36.64
N ARG A 24 -9.67 -32.03 -37.95
CA ARG A 24 -9.48 -31.03 -39.01
C ARG A 24 -10.55 -29.96 -38.94
N GLU A 25 -11.82 -30.35 -38.76
CA GLU A 25 -12.94 -29.41 -38.65
C GLU A 25 -12.83 -28.54 -37.39
N LEU A 26 -12.48 -29.13 -36.23
CA LEU A 26 -12.24 -28.36 -35.01
C LEU A 26 -11.10 -27.35 -35.16
N LYS A 27 -10.00 -27.74 -35.81
CA LYS A 27 -8.86 -26.84 -36.06
C LYS A 27 -9.16 -25.78 -37.11
N ALA A 28 -9.99 -26.11 -38.10
CA ALA A 28 -10.44 -25.18 -39.14
C ALA A 28 -11.54 -24.24 -38.65
N TYR A 29 -12.19 -24.56 -37.53
CA TYR A 29 -13.25 -23.73 -36.98
C TYR A 29 -12.69 -22.38 -36.52
N LYS A 30 -13.04 -21.33 -37.25
CA LYS A 30 -12.85 -19.95 -36.84
C LYS A 30 -14.11 -19.49 -36.14
N ALA A 31 -14.01 -19.22 -34.83
CA ALA A 31 -15.12 -18.62 -34.09
C ALA A 31 -15.51 -17.29 -34.76
N PRO A 32 -16.81 -16.98 -34.86
CA PRO A 32 -17.28 -15.72 -35.42
C PRO A 32 -16.73 -14.55 -34.60
N GLU A 33 -16.43 -13.45 -35.28
CA GLU A 33 -15.96 -12.23 -34.60
C GLU A 33 -17.02 -11.75 -33.62
N LYS A 34 -16.60 -11.54 -32.37
CA LYS A 34 -17.49 -11.03 -31.32
C LYS A 34 -17.92 -9.62 -31.72
N ALA A 35 -19.23 -9.40 -31.87
CA ALA A 35 -19.77 -8.09 -32.18
C ALA A 35 -19.24 -7.04 -31.19
N PRO A 36 -18.96 -5.80 -31.62
CA PRO A 36 -18.40 -4.78 -30.75
C PRO A 36 -19.28 -4.55 -29.52
N ASP A 37 -20.59 -4.70 -29.67
CA ASP A 37 -21.60 -4.49 -28.64
C ASP A 37 -21.88 -5.71 -27.74
N ALA A 38 -21.14 -6.81 -27.89
CA ALA A 38 -21.40 -8.03 -27.13
C ALA A 38 -21.16 -7.90 -25.60
N HIS A 39 -20.69 -6.74 -25.12
CA HIS A 39 -20.58 -6.40 -23.71
C HIS A 39 -21.84 -5.70 -23.15
N LYS A 40 -22.69 -5.13 -24.01
CA LYS A 40 -23.93 -4.46 -23.61
C LYS A 40 -24.89 -5.48 -22.99
N GLY A 41 -25.37 -5.21 -21.77
CA GLY A 41 -26.28 -6.09 -21.02
C GLY A 41 -25.64 -7.27 -20.29
N HIS A 42 -24.35 -7.57 -20.54
CA HIS A 42 -23.61 -8.62 -19.82
C HIS A 42 -22.78 -8.05 -18.66
N VAL A 43 -22.35 -6.80 -18.77
CA VAL A 43 -21.52 -6.11 -17.77
C VAL A 43 -22.17 -4.77 -17.43
N ARG A 44 -22.03 -4.33 -16.17
CA ARG A 44 -22.44 -2.98 -15.76
C ARG A 44 -21.49 -1.96 -16.39
N GLU A 45 -22.05 -0.89 -16.93
CA GLU A 45 -21.26 0.21 -17.50
C GLU A 45 -20.34 0.82 -16.44
N PHE A 46 -19.07 0.99 -16.79
CA PHE A 46 -18.10 1.59 -15.87
C PHE A 46 -18.18 3.12 -15.96
N SER A 47 -18.75 3.76 -14.94
CA SER A 47 -18.63 5.21 -14.75
C SER A 47 -17.49 5.51 -13.79
N SER A 48 -16.49 6.28 -14.22
CA SER A 48 -15.51 6.84 -13.30
C SER A 48 -16.22 7.74 -12.28
N PRO A 49 -15.95 7.60 -10.97
CA PRO A 49 -16.54 8.49 -9.97
C PRO A 49 -16.10 9.93 -10.23
N ALA A 50 -16.93 10.88 -9.79
CA ALA A 50 -16.57 12.30 -9.85
C ALA A 50 -15.23 12.52 -9.12
N GLN A 51 -14.36 13.35 -9.72
CA GLN A 51 -13.06 13.67 -9.16
C GLN A 51 -13.25 14.28 -7.76
N PRO A 52 -12.48 13.84 -6.75
CA PRO A 52 -12.62 14.37 -5.39
C PRO A 52 -12.39 15.89 -5.42
N GLN A 53 -13.31 16.62 -4.79
CA GLN A 53 -13.16 18.06 -4.61
C GLN A 53 -12.00 18.31 -3.64
N ALA A 54 -11.07 19.18 -4.04
CA ALA A 54 -10.02 19.64 -3.14
C ALA A 54 -10.67 20.39 -1.95
N PRO A 55 -10.17 20.20 -0.72
CA PRO A 55 -10.67 20.97 0.41
C PRO A 55 -10.48 22.46 0.13
N SER A 56 -11.50 23.26 0.43
CA SER A 56 -11.43 24.72 0.30
C SER A 56 -10.34 25.26 1.21
N SER A 57 -9.42 26.05 0.65
CA SER A 57 -8.48 26.83 1.45
C SER A 57 -9.25 27.82 2.35
N PRO A 58 -8.86 28.00 3.62
CA PRO A 58 -9.51 28.98 4.49
C PRO A 58 -9.41 30.38 3.90
N SER A 59 -10.45 31.19 4.10
CA SER A 59 -10.45 32.58 3.64
C SER A 59 -9.55 33.45 4.54
N SER A 60 -9.13 34.62 4.03
CA SER A 60 -8.28 35.55 4.79
C SER A 60 -8.94 36.01 6.10
N SER A 61 -10.27 36.18 6.12
CA SER A 61 -11.02 36.54 7.32
C SER A 61 -11.03 35.42 8.37
N ASP A 62 -11.12 34.17 7.94
CA ASP A 62 -11.10 33.03 8.86
C ASP A 62 -9.74 32.94 9.55
N ILE A 63 -8.66 33.15 8.80
CA ILE A 63 -7.29 33.15 9.33
C ILE A 63 -7.11 34.28 10.35
N ALA A 64 -7.58 35.50 10.05
CA ALA A 64 -7.50 36.61 10.99
C ALA A 64 -8.22 36.31 12.31
N SER A 65 -9.44 35.78 12.23
CA SER A 65 -10.22 35.42 13.43
C SER A 65 -9.55 34.34 14.29
N GLN A 66 -8.90 33.35 13.65
CA GLN A 66 -8.18 32.28 14.35
C GLN A 66 -6.90 32.81 15.02
N LEU A 67 -6.21 33.77 14.41
CA LEU A 67 -5.04 34.42 15.01
C LEU A 67 -5.41 35.28 16.22
N GLU A 68 -6.53 36.00 16.16
CA GLU A 68 -7.05 36.76 17.30
C GLU A 68 -7.45 35.85 18.46
N ALA A 69 -8.12 34.72 18.16
CA ALA A 69 -8.48 33.71 19.14
C ALA A 69 -7.24 33.07 19.80
N TYR A 70 -6.21 32.74 19.01
CA TYR A 70 -4.95 32.20 19.52
C TYR A 70 -4.16 33.21 20.37
N THR A 71 -4.22 34.49 20.02
CA THR A 71 -3.56 35.54 20.80
C THR A 71 -4.29 35.80 22.12
N SER A 72 -5.60 35.61 22.14
CA SER A 72 -6.45 35.81 23.32
C SER A 72 -6.53 34.58 24.22
N SER A 73 -6.06 33.42 23.77
CA SER A 73 -5.99 32.22 24.61
C SER A 73 -4.75 32.29 25.50
N GLU A 74 -4.95 32.52 26.79
CA GLU A 74 -3.91 32.25 27.78
C GLU A 74 -3.74 30.73 27.93
N PRO A 75 -2.51 30.20 28.01
CA PRO A 75 -2.30 28.79 28.27
C PRO A 75 -2.83 28.45 29.65
N ASP A 76 -3.62 27.37 29.75
CA ASP A 76 -4.01 26.79 31.03
C ASP A 76 -2.74 26.34 31.77
N VAL A 77 -2.23 27.21 32.64
CA VAL A 77 -1.22 26.83 33.63
C VAL A 77 -1.95 25.94 34.62
N VAL A 78 -1.75 24.62 34.48
CA VAL A 78 -2.09 23.69 35.54
C VAL A 78 -1.26 24.14 36.74
N GLU A 79 -1.88 24.82 37.71
CA GLU A 79 -1.25 25.02 39.01
C GLU A 79 -0.80 23.64 39.46
N ALA A 80 0.51 23.44 39.54
CA ALA A 80 1.07 22.20 40.04
C ALA A 80 0.55 22.08 41.47
N SER A 81 -0.53 21.32 41.66
CA SER A 81 -0.98 20.87 42.96
C SER A 81 0.19 20.08 43.52
N VAL A 82 0.95 20.71 44.41
CA VAL A 82 2.13 20.14 45.05
C VAL A 82 1.70 18.79 45.64
N PRO A 83 2.11 17.65 45.08
CA PRO A 83 1.93 16.38 45.76
C PRO A 83 2.94 16.41 46.89
N GLN A 84 2.40 16.52 48.11
CA GLN A 84 3.14 16.28 49.32
C GLN A 84 3.71 14.85 49.24
N ASP A 85 5.04 14.78 49.16
CA ASP A 85 5.88 13.63 49.51
C ASP A 85 5.79 12.38 48.60
N VAL A 86 6.61 12.37 47.53
CA VAL A 86 7.28 11.13 47.07
C VAL A 86 8.74 11.45 46.74
N ALA A 87 9.64 11.02 47.60
CA ALA A 87 11.06 10.98 47.35
C ALA A 87 11.36 10.07 46.15
N SER A 88 11.66 10.66 44.99
CA SER A 88 12.32 9.96 43.89
C SER A 88 13.08 10.98 43.03
N GLU A 89 14.30 11.32 43.46
CA GLU A 89 15.35 11.96 42.65
C GLU A 89 14.90 13.09 41.72
N GLN A 90 14.18 14.09 42.25
CA GLN A 90 14.14 15.40 41.62
C GLN A 90 15.51 16.06 41.81
N GLN A 91 16.36 16.01 40.78
CA GLN A 91 17.53 16.87 40.70
C GLN A 91 17.05 18.32 40.88
N ASP A 92 17.47 18.98 41.95
CA ASP A 92 17.11 20.37 42.21
C ASP A 92 17.69 21.21 41.07
N VAL A 93 16.82 21.86 40.30
CA VAL A 93 17.21 22.74 39.19
C VAL A 93 18.20 23.81 39.67
N ASN A 94 18.05 24.27 40.93
CA ASN A 94 18.96 25.25 41.50
C ASN A 94 20.35 24.65 41.81
N GLU A 95 20.43 23.37 42.11
CA GLU A 95 21.70 22.65 42.32
C GLU A 95 22.40 22.44 40.97
N TYR A 96 21.67 22.00 39.95
CA TYR A 96 22.17 21.87 38.58
C TYR A 96 22.73 23.19 38.01
N LEU A 97 22.03 24.31 38.22
CA LEU A 97 22.51 25.62 37.78
C LEU A 97 23.78 26.07 38.52
N LYS A 98 23.90 25.74 39.82
CA LYS A 98 25.11 26.03 40.59
C LYS A 98 26.30 25.20 40.12
N GLU A 99 26.09 23.95 39.75
CA GLU A 99 27.15 23.07 39.23
C GLU A 99 27.68 23.57 37.87
N LEU A 100 26.80 23.99 36.96
CA LEU A 100 27.21 24.59 35.68
C LEU A 100 27.97 25.90 35.85
N GLN A 101 27.64 26.66 36.90
CA GLN A 101 28.28 27.94 37.21
C GLN A 101 29.58 27.76 38.01
N ALA A 102 29.82 26.58 38.58
CA ALA A 102 31.07 26.27 39.26
C ALA A 102 32.21 26.14 38.23
N ASP A 103 33.36 26.71 38.57
CA ASP A 103 34.54 26.71 37.69
C ASP A 103 35.08 25.28 37.54
N ILE A 104 35.42 24.88 36.30
CA ILE A 104 35.90 23.53 36.01
C ILE A 104 37.28 23.36 36.65
N LYS A 105 37.39 22.49 37.66
CA LYS A 105 38.68 22.11 38.24
C LYS A 105 39.44 21.23 37.25
N VAL A 106 40.32 21.82 36.45
CA VAL A 106 41.33 21.07 35.69
C VAL A 106 42.41 20.64 36.67
N GLU A 107 42.33 19.41 37.17
CA GLU A 107 43.44 18.85 37.95
C GLU A 107 44.63 18.64 37.01
N ALA A 108 45.76 19.29 37.34
CA ALA A 108 47.02 19.08 36.65
C ALA A 108 47.49 17.65 36.97
N HIS A 109 47.26 16.72 36.05
CA HIS A 109 47.92 15.42 36.07
C HIS A 109 49.43 15.66 35.85
N HIS A 110 50.20 15.65 36.94
CA HIS A 110 51.65 15.56 36.93
C HIS A 110 52.10 14.13 36.60
#